data_AF-A0A0N0HLM0-F1
#
_entry.id   AF-A0A0N0HLM0-F1
#
_cell.length_a   1.000
_cell.length_b   1.000
_cell.length_c   1.000
_cell.angle_alpha   90.00
_cell.angle_beta   90.00
_cell.angle_gamma   90.00
#
_symmetry.space_group_name_H-M   'P 1'
#
loop_
_entity.id
_entity.type
_entity.pdbx_description
1 polymer ?
#
loop_
_entity_poly.entity_id
_entity_poly.type
_entity_poly.pdbx_seq_one_letter_code
_entity_poly.pdbx_strand_id
1 'polypeptide(L)' 'MVSLQATEDEVLPLLTDGVSVAALNGPSSTVISGDEAAVLAIAAHFEAEGRKTKRLRVSHAFHSPRMDAMLDDF' A
#
# COMPACT_ATOMS: atom_id res chain seq x y z
N MET A 1 4.73 -3.46 -2.02
CA MET A 1 3.31 -3.71 -1.65
C MET A 1 3.26 -4.39 -0.28
N VAL A 2 2.40 -3.92 0.60
CA VAL A 2 2.23 -4.41 1.97
C VAL A 2 0.75 -4.49 2.30
N SER A 3 0.33 -5.59 2.95
CA SER A 3 -0.97 -5.69 3.60
C SER A 3 -0.87 -5.16 5.03
N LEU A 4 -1.84 -4.34 5.42
CA LEU A 4 -1.97 -3.69 6.72
C LEU A 4 -3.27 -4.17 7.37
N GLN A 5 -3.21 -4.49 8.66
CA GLN A 5 -4.40 -4.64 9.49
C GLN A 5 -4.91 -3.25 9.85
N ALA A 6 -5.57 -2.58 8.90
CA ALA A 6 -6.12 -1.24 9.04
C ALA A 6 -7.31 -1.04 8.08
N THR A 7 -8.22 -0.16 8.44
CA THR A 7 -9.30 0.31 7.56
C THR A 7 -8.75 1.25 6.48
N GLU A 8 -9.55 1.54 5.46
CA GLU A 8 -9.19 2.56 4.47
C GLU A 8 -9.02 3.94 5.12
N ASP A 9 -9.94 4.34 5.98
CA ASP A 9 -9.92 5.63 6.68
C ASP A 9 -8.70 5.82 7.58
N GLU A 10 -8.17 4.74 8.16
CA GLU A 10 -6.93 4.76 8.94
C GLU A 10 -5.70 4.96 8.02
N VAL A 11 -5.76 4.46 6.78
CA VAL A 11 -4.64 4.45 5.84
C VAL A 11 -4.58 5.72 4.99
N LEU A 12 -5.72 6.24 4.53
CA LEU A 12 -5.81 7.40 3.63
C LEU A 12 -5.01 8.63 4.13
N PRO A 13 -5.05 9.02 5.41
CA PRO A 13 -4.31 10.19 5.91
C PRO A 13 -2.80 10.02 5.91
N LEU A 14 -2.30 8.78 5.81
CA LEU A 14 -0.88 8.44 5.85
C LEU A 14 -0.26 8.27 4.46
N LEU A 15 -1.08 8.30 3.40
CA LEU A 15 -0.60 8.17 2.04
C LEU A 15 0.22 9.40 1.65
N THR A 16 1.34 9.16 0.98
CA THR A 16 2.19 10.20 0.39
C THR A 16 2.14 10.10 -1.13
N ASP A 17 2.68 11.10 -1.81
CA ASP A 17 2.99 11.00 -3.23
C ASP A 17 3.80 9.72 -3.48
N GLY A 18 3.37 8.91 -4.45
CA GLY A 18 4.01 7.63 -4.79
C GLY A 18 3.51 6.41 -4.00
N VAL A 19 2.53 6.55 -3.10
CA VAL A 19 1.83 5.42 -2.45
C VAL A 19 0.33 5.51 -2.68
N SER A 20 -0.30 4.39 -3.02
CA SER A 20 -1.75 4.27 -3.20
C SER A 20 -2.30 3.02 -2.51
N VAL A 21 -3.60 3.02 -2.28
CA VAL A 21 -4.34 1.81 -1.90
C VAL A 21 -4.46 0.93 -3.15
N ALA A 22 -3.92 -0.27 -3.05
CA ALA A 22 -4.00 -1.28 -4.11
C ALA A 22 -5.26 -2.15 -3.99
N ALA A 23 -5.70 -2.43 -2.76
CA ALA A 23 -6.87 -3.26 -2.50
C ALA A 23 -7.43 -3.05 -1.10
N LEU A 24 -8.75 -3.19 -0.97
CA LEU A 24 -9.46 -3.35 0.30
C LEU A 24 -9.91 -4.81 0.43
N ASN A 25 -9.16 -5.60 1.20
CA ASN A 25 -9.40 -7.04 1.36
C ASN A 25 -10.46 -7.36 2.45
N GLY A 26 -10.92 -6.36 3.18
CA GLY A 26 -11.95 -6.48 4.21
C GLY A 26 -12.04 -5.22 5.08
N PRO A 27 -12.95 -5.19 6.06
CA PRO A 27 -13.23 -4.00 6.86
C PRO A 27 -12.07 -3.52 7.73
N SER A 28 -11.02 -4.33 7.90
CA SER A 28 -9.80 -4.00 8.65
C SER A 28 -8.54 -4.52 7.95
N SER A 29 -8.59 -4.71 6.63
CA SER A 29 -7.49 -5.26 5.84
C SER A 29 -7.32 -4.47 4.55
N THR A 30 -6.27 -3.65 4.51
CA THR A 30 -5.96 -2.76 3.39
C THR A 30 -4.59 -3.11 2.83
N VAL A 31 -4.44 -3.06 1.52
CA VAL A 31 -3.16 -3.27 0.83
C VAL A 31 -2.72 -1.97 0.22
N ILE A 32 -1.49 -1.56 0.51
CA ILE A 32 -0.85 -0.40 -0.11
C ILE A 32 0.30 -0.83 -1.03
N SER A 33 0.49 -0.07 -2.10
CA SER A 33 1.60 -0.22 -3.03
C SER A 33 2.14 1.14 -3.43
N GLY A 34 3.34 1.13 -4.02
CA GLY A 34 4.08 2.35 -4.27
C GLY A 34 5.57 2.19 -4.01
N ASP A 35 6.23 3.33 -3.85
CA ASP A 35 7.64 3.43 -3.50
C ASP A 35 7.96 2.61 -2.25
N GLU A 36 9.01 1.78 -2.33
CA GLU A 36 9.32 0.80 -1.28
C GLU A 36 9.56 1.48 0.08
N ALA A 37 10.34 2.56 0.11
CA ALA A 37 10.63 3.27 1.34
C ALA A 37 9.37 3.86 1.99
N ALA A 38 8.47 4.45 1.18
CA ALA A 38 7.25 5.08 1.67
C ALA A 38 6.23 4.03 2.18
N VAL A 39 6.05 2.93 1.42
CA VAL A 39 5.21 1.81 1.83
C VAL A 39 5.71 1.17 3.13
N LEU A 40 7.02 1.02 3.30
CA LEU A 40 7.60 0.46 4.52
C LEU A 40 7.50 1.43 5.71
N ALA A 41 7.56 2.74 5.49
CA ALA A 41 7.35 3.73 6.55
C ALA A 41 5.92 3.67 7.11
N ILE A 42 4.91 3.59 6.22
CA ILE A 42 3.51 3.43 6.64
C ILE A 42 3.30 2.08 7.34
N ALA A 43 3.93 1.00 6.85
CA ALA A 43 3.87 -0.29 7.52
C ALA A 43 4.47 -0.23 8.95
N ALA A 44 5.63 0.42 9.12
CA ALA A 44 6.27 0.57 10.42
C ALA A 44 5.42 1.39 11.41
N HIS A 45 4.67 2.38 10.93
CA HIS A 45 3.71 3.12 11.76
C HIS A 45 2.65 2.20 12.38
N PHE A 46 2.01 1.35 11.58
CA PHE A 46 1.02 0.39 12.07
C PHE A 46 1.64 -0.71 12.94
N GLU A 47 2.85 -1.17 12.63
CA GLU A 47 3.58 -2.11 13.50
C GLU A 47 3.85 -1.52 14.89
N ALA A 48 4.23 -0.24 14.96
CA ALA A 48 4.46 0.46 16.22
C ALA A 48 3.18 0.59 17.08
N GLU A 49 2.02 0.60 16.44
CA GLU A 49 0.70 0.55 17.10
C GLU A 49 0.24 -0.89 17.44
N GLY A 50 1.10 -1.89 17.21
CA GLY A 50 0.81 -3.30 17.49
C GLY A 50 -0.08 -3.97 16.44
N ARG A 51 -0.24 -3.37 15.26
CA ARG A 51 -1.06 -3.89 14.17
C ARG A 51 -0.23 -4.82 13.28
N LYS A 52 -0.88 -5.84 12.71
CA LYS A 52 -0.21 -6.78 11.81
C LYS A 52 0.04 -6.14 10.45
N THR A 53 1.24 -6.33 9.94
CA THR A 53 1.65 -5.97 8.58
C THR A 53 2.24 -7.19 7.89
N LYS A 54 2.17 -7.23 6.55
CA LYS A 54 2.77 -8.31 5.76
C LYS A 54 3.25 -7.78 4.43
N ARG A 55 4.56 -7.82 4.19
CA ARG A 55 5.12 -7.57 2.87
C ARG A 55 4.66 -8.66 1.90
N LEU A 56 4.06 -8.24 0.78
CA LEU A 56 3.60 -9.15 -0.25
C LEU A 56 4.72 -9.37 -1.26
N ARG A 57 5.02 -10.64 -1.57
CA ARG A 57 5.97 -10.98 -2.64
C ARG A 57 5.27 -10.77 -3.98
N VAL A 58 5.55 -9.62 -4.60
CA VAL A 58 5.14 -9.31 -5.96
C VAL A 58 6.40 -9.01 -6.78
N SER A 59 6.42 -9.45 -8.05
CA SER A 59 7.55 -9.24 -8.95
C SER A 59 7.69 -7.79 -9.41
N HIS A 60 6.59 -7.03 -9.38
CA HIS A 60 6.55 -5.61 -9.70
C HIS A 60 5.59 -4.90 -8.73
N ALA A 61 5.95 -3.70 -8.25
CA ALA A 61 5.05 -2.88 -7.46
C ALA A 61 3.97 -2.29 -8.39
N PHE A 62 2.86 -3.00 -8.55
CA PHE A 62 1.69 -2.48 -9.24
C PHE A 62 1.19 -1.23 -8.50
N HIS A 63 1.01 -0.13 -9.24
CA HIS A 63 0.62 1.23 -8.81
C HIS A 63 1.72 2.16 -8.25
N SER A 64 2.88 2.23 -8.91
CA SER A 64 3.59 3.52 -8.97
C SER A 64 3.10 4.30 -10.20
N PRO A 65 3.10 5.64 -10.21
CA PRO A 65 2.78 6.45 -11.41
C PRO A 65 3.57 6.07 -12.66
N ARG A 66 4.67 5.30 -12.52
CA ARG A 66 5.44 4.74 -13.64
C ARG A 66 4.76 3.56 -14.35
N MET A 67 3.64 3.04 -13.85
CA MET A 67 2.87 1.97 -14.52
C MET A 67 1.61 2.44 -15.24
N ASP A 68 1.11 3.65 -14.95
CA ASP A 68 0.00 4.25 -15.72
C ASP A 68 0.39 4.52 -17.19
N ALA A 69 1.70 4.56 -17.50
CA ALA A 69 2.21 4.59 -18.86
C ALA A 69 2.04 3.26 -19.65
N MET A 70 1.39 2.24 -19.07
CA MET A 70 1.18 0.93 -19.72
C MET A 70 -0.30 0.60 -19.96
N LEU A 71 -1.24 1.52 -19.69
CA LEU A 71 -2.68 1.32 -19.94
C LEU A 71 -3.20 2.01 -21.22
N ASP A 72 -2.33 2.65 -22.01
CA ASP A 72 -2.72 3.30 -23.28
C ASP A 72 -2.82 2.33 -24.48
N ASP A 73 -2.62 1.02 -24.29
CA ASP A 73 -2.70 0.00 -25.35
C ASP A 73 -3.81 -1.05 -25.13
N PHE A 74 -5.04 -0.63 -24.81
CA PHE A 74 -6.25 -1.46 -24.99
C PHE A 74 -7.40 -0.68 -25.62
#